data_AF-A0A7G2IMU3-F1
#
_entry.id   AF-A0A7G2IMU3-F1
#
_cell.length_a   1.000
_cell.length_b   1.000
_cell.length_c   1.000
_cell.angle_alpha   90.00
_cell.angle_beta   90.00
_cell.angle_gamma   90.00
#
_symmetry.space_group_name_H-M   'P 1'
#
loop_
_entity.id
_entity.type
_entity.pdbx_description
1 polymer ?
#
loop_
_entity_poly.entity_id
_entity_poly.type
_entity_poly.pdbx_seq_one_letter_code
_entity_poly.pdbx_strand_id
1 'polypeptide(L)' 'MNTPAQSQQEPTKATHSFDEQMSKIERLAEMKEEGILTDEEFQQQKQRILNG' A
#
# COMPACT_ATOMS: atom_id res chain seq x y z
N MET A 1 -5.70 -16.32 -40.38
CA MET A 1 -6.48 -15.53 -39.40
C MET A 1 -6.46 -16.27 -38.08
N ASN A 2 -6.22 -15.50 -37.02
CA ASN A 2 -6.32 -15.80 -35.59
C ASN A 2 -5.15 -16.57 -34.97
N THR A 3 -4.19 -15.77 -34.51
CA THR A 3 -3.14 -16.09 -33.54
C THR A 3 -3.74 -16.73 -32.28
N PRO A 4 -3.15 -17.83 -31.74
CA PRO A 4 -3.54 -18.40 -30.46
C PRO A 4 -2.77 -17.73 -29.32
N ALA A 5 -3.17 -18.03 -28.07
CA ALA A 5 -2.45 -17.77 -26.83
C ALA A 5 -2.49 -16.30 -26.35
N GLN A 6 -2.74 -15.96 -25.09
CA GLN A 6 -3.00 -16.71 -23.88
C GLN A 6 -3.41 -15.66 -22.84
N SER A 7 -4.31 -16.04 -21.96
CA SER A 7 -4.73 -15.32 -20.77
C SER A 7 -3.63 -14.40 -20.22
N GLN A 8 -3.88 -13.09 -20.24
CA GLN A 8 -3.17 -12.16 -19.37
C GLN A 8 -3.60 -12.52 -17.94
N GLN A 9 -2.91 -13.49 -17.37
CA GLN A 9 -2.87 -13.69 -15.94
C GLN A 9 -2.20 -12.45 -15.37
N GLU A 10 -2.99 -11.48 -14.91
CA GLU A 10 -2.54 -10.28 -14.22
C GLU A 10 -1.68 -10.68 -13.02
N PRO A 11 -0.35 -10.45 -13.04
CA PRO A 11 0.52 -10.86 -11.94
C PRO A 11 0.60 -9.75 -10.89
N THR A 12 -0.51 -9.15 -10.45
CA THR A 12 -0.38 -7.84 -9.76
C THR A 12 -1.36 -7.48 -8.66
N LYS A 13 -2.39 -8.26 -8.29
CA LYS A 13 -3.28 -7.80 -7.20
C LYS A 13 -2.58 -7.74 -5.83
N ALA A 14 -1.72 -8.71 -5.54
CA ALA A 14 -0.95 -8.75 -4.29
C ALA A 14 0.20 -7.72 -4.28
N THR A 15 0.87 -7.52 -5.42
CA THR A 15 1.95 -6.54 -5.56
C THR A 15 1.43 -5.10 -5.53
N HIS A 16 0.27 -4.83 -6.15
CA HIS A 16 -0.38 -3.51 -6.07
C HIS A 16 -0.79 -3.17 -4.64
N SER A 17 -1.35 -4.13 -3.91
CA SER A 17 -1.78 -3.90 -2.52
C SER A 17 -0.61 -3.45 -1.63
N PHE A 18 0.57 -4.07 -1.80
CA PHE A 18 1.75 -3.71 -1.03
C PHE A 18 2.25 -2.29 -1.35
N ASP A 19 2.27 -1.92 -2.63
CA ASP A 19 2.70 -0.58 -3.08
C ASP A 19 1.74 0.52 -2.57
N GLU A 20 0.43 0.23 -2.58
CA GLU A 20 -0.61 1.09 -2.02
C GLU A 20 -0.51 1.19 -0.49
N GLN A 21 -0.19 0.08 0.20
CA GLN A 21 0.07 0.07 1.65
C GLN A 21 1.29 0.92 1.99
N MET A 22 2.37 0.82 1.21
CA MET A 22 3.60 1.58 1.43
C MET A 22 3.36 3.09 1.23
N SER A 23 2.67 3.47 0.15
CA SER A 23 2.31 4.88 -0.11
C SER A 23 1.50 5.51 1.03
N LYS A 24 0.59 4.74 1.64
CA LYS A 24 -0.19 5.20 2.81
C LYS A 24 0.69 5.40 4.05
N ILE A 25 1.64 4.49 4.30
CA ILE A 25 2.57 4.59 5.43
C ILE A 25 3.50 5.80 5.28
N GLU A 26 3.94 6.10 4.05
CA GLU A 26 4.79 7.25 3.75
C GLU A 26 4.07 8.57 4.09
N ARG A 27 2.81 8.71 3.65
CA ARG A 27 1.98 9.87 4.00
C ARG A 27 1.74 10.03 5.49
N LEU A 28 1.55 8.92 6.22
CA LEU A 28 1.43 8.96 7.68
C LEU A 28 2.73 9.43 8.34
N ALA A 29 3.89 9.10 7.77
CA ALA A 29 5.18 9.51 8.30
C ALA A 29 5.39 11.01 8.12
N GLU A 30 5.03 11.56 6.95
CA GLU A 30 5.02 13.01 6.71
C GLU A 30 4.13 13.73 7.72
N MET A 31 2.89 13.26 7.92
CA MET A 31 1.97 13.86 8.90
C MET A 31 2.50 13.81 10.34
N LYS A 32 3.28 12.77 10.68
CA LYS A 32 3.95 12.66 11.98
C LYS A 32 5.10 13.68 12.09
N GLU A 33 5.91 13.83 11.05
CA GLU A 33 6.99 14.83 11.01
C GLU A 33 6.47 16.27 11.05
N GLU A 34 5.32 16.53 10.44
CA GLU A 34 4.61 17.82 10.52
C GLU A 34 3.95 18.06 11.90
N GLY A 35 3.94 17.06 12.78
CA GLY A 35 3.31 17.14 14.10
C GLY A 35 1.77 17.06 14.06
N ILE A 36 1.19 16.64 12.95
CA ILE A 36 -0.25 16.39 12.79
C ILE A 36 -0.65 15.08 13.51
N LEU A 37 0.25 14.09 13.48
CA LEU A 37 0.08 12.82 14.19
C LEU A 37 1.11 12.68 15.29
N THR A 38 0.67 12.15 16.43
CA THR A 38 1.59 11.66 17.46
C THR A 38 2.22 10.33 17.03
N ASP A 39 3.34 9.96 17.65
CA ASP A 39 3.98 8.65 17.40
C ASP A 39 3.02 7.48 17.63
N GLU A 40 2.16 7.55 18.66
CA GLU A 40 1.16 6.51 18.95
C GLU A 40 0.11 6.38 17.83
N GLU A 41 -0.39 7.50 17.30
CA GLU A 41 -1.36 7.52 16.21
C GLU A 41 -0.75 7.01 14.90
N PHE A 42 0.50 7.38 14.62
CA PHE A 42 1.25 6.87 13.48
C PHE A 42 1.40 5.34 13.54
N GLN A 43 1.83 4.80 14.69
CA GLN A 43 2.02 3.36 14.86
C GLN A 43 0.69 2.60 14.72
N GLN A 44 -0.40 3.08 15.33
CA GLN A 44 -1.72 2.44 15.21
C GLN A 44 -2.20 2.36 13.76
N GLN A 45 -2.07 3.45 13.00
CA GLN A 45 -2.48 3.47 11.59
C GLN A 45 -1.56 2.63 10.71
N LYS A 46 -0.24 2.69 10.91
CA LYS A 46 0.73 1.83 10.21
C LYS A 46 0.43 0.36 10.44
N GLN A 47 0.15 -0.05 11.68
CA GLN A 47 -0.18 -1.44 12.01
C GLN A 47 -1.48 -1.89 11.34
N ARG A 48 -2.51 -1.02 11.30
CA ARG A 48 -3.76 -1.29 10.60
C ARG A 48 -3.56 -1.48 9.10
N ILE A 49 -2.67 -0.71 8.48
CA ILE A 49 -2.35 -0.83 7.06
C ILE A 49 -1.60 -2.14 6.77
N LEU A 50 -0.64 -2.53 7.62
CA LEU A 50 0.16 -3.75 7.45
C LEU A 50 -0.62 -5.05 7.73
N ASN A 51 -1.59 -5.00 8.65
CA ASN A 51 -2.39 -6.16 9.05
C ASN A 51 -3.76 -6.24 8.35
N GLY A 52 -4.08 -5.23 7.53
CA GLY A 52 -5.36 -5.11 6.81
C GLY A 52 -5.32 -5.72 5.41
#